data_AF-A0A433D6U5-F1
#
_entry.id   AF-A0A433D6U5-F1
#
_cell.length_a   1.000
_cell.length_b   1.000
_cell.length_c   1.000
_cell.angle_alpha   90.00
_cell.angle_beta   90.00
_cell.angle_gamma   90.00
#
_symmetry.space_group_name_H-M   'P 1'
#
loop_
_entity.id
_entity.type
_entity.pdbx_description
1 polymer ?
#
loop_
_entity_poly.entity_id
_entity_poly.type
_entity_poly.pdbx_seq_one_letter_code
_entity_poly.pdbx_strand_id
1 'polypeptide(L)'
;MPSALKTLPHLLIPQPNPAALIAIGHFISSKNTLQLTWRDATTLEADGAAGASAALLLSNGDVFATTNSVARLLGRLYPNSGLYGGKDALKATLIDQWLDFAQDTLSTTDFRLLDAAFRELNYHLTLRSFFVGYEPSLADFVIWGALRSSSVFARILKTKKESLGIHLVRWFEYVSSLDAVKTGIDVLTKNQNATKTKTADQGKFDIGLADAKYGEVVTRFPPEPSGYLHIGHAKAALLNQYFAQTYGGKMIIRFDDTNPSKEKTEFEESIKEDLALIGVESRIVTHTSDYFQQIYEYALQLIRAGKAYVDDTDQTTMRAQRMDGVASKNRDLSVEENLRRFEEMRLGTEFV
;
A
#
# COMPACT_ATOMS: atom_id res chain seq x y z
N MET A 1 -30.31 -10.74 24.94
CA MET A 1 -28.86 -11.01 25.06
C MET A 1 -28.64 -12.45 24.61
N PRO A 2 -28.30 -12.64 23.33
CA PRO A 2 -26.92 -12.95 22.94
C PRO A 2 -26.46 -11.97 21.84
N SER A 3 -25.41 -11.20 22.06
CA SER A 3 -23.98 -11.56 21.96
C SER A 3 -23.42 -11.25 20.56
N ALA A 4 -22.71 -10.12 20.51
CA ALA A 4 -21.67 -9.77 19.54
C ALA A 4 -22.08 -9.78 18.05
N LEU A 5 -22.46 -8.60 17.55
CA LEU A 5 -22.11 -8.19 16.19
C LEU A 5 -20.58 -8.31 16.05
N LYS A 6 -20.12 -9.42 15.49
CA LYS A 6 -18.77 -9.52 14.94
C LYS A 6 -18.73 -8.53 13.78
N THR A 7 -18.15 -7.36 14.01
CA THR A 7 -17.56 -6.53 12.97
C THR A 7 -16.62 -7.44 12.17
N LEU A 8 -16.97 -7.73 10.91
CA LEU A 8 -16.09 -8.44 9.98
C LEU A 8 -14.86 -7.55 9.76
N PRO A 9 -13.68 -7.90 10.31
CA PRO A 9 -12.46 -7.22 9.91
C PRO A 9 -12.14 -7.71 8.50
N HIS A 10 -11.66 -6.80 7.63
CA HIS A 10 -11.13 -7.08 6.28
C HIS A 10 -12.09 -7.01 5.07
N LEU A 11 -13.03 -6.08 5.02
CA LEU A 11 -13.61 -5.66 3.72
C LEU A 11 -12.69 -4.64 3.06
N LEU A 12 -11.86 -5.10 2.12
CA LEU A 12 -10.93 -4.28 1.31
C LEU A 12 -11.63 -3.50 0.17
N ILE A 13 -12.90 -3.80 -0.09
CA ILE A 13 -13.76 -3.08 -1.04
C ILE A 13 -14.71 -2.23 -0.19
N PRO A 14 -14.85 -0.91 -0.46
CA PRO A 14 -15.81 -0.08 0.28
C PRO A 14 -17.21 -0.69 0.16
N GLN A 15 -17.84 -0.92 1.31
CA GLN A 15 -19.23 -1.34 1.37
C GLN A 15 -20.10 -0.14 1.82
N PRO A 16 -21.17 0.15 1.09
CA PRO A 16 -21.49 -0.34 -0.25
C PRO A 16 -20.51 0.20 -1.30
N ASN A 17 -20.28 -0.55 -2.39
CA ASN A 17 -19.40 -0.15 -3.47
C ASN A 17 -20.08 0.99 -4.26
N PRO A 18 -19.56 2.23 -4.14
CA PRO A 18 -20.29 3.38 -4.65
C PRO A 18 -20.25 3.41 -6.18
N ALA A 19 -19.20 2.86 -6.82
CA ALA A 19 -19.13 2.77 -8.28
C ALA A 19 -20.21 1.84 -8.85
N ALA A 20 -20.42 0.67 -8.24
CA ALA A 20 -21.48 -0.24 -8.63
C ALA A 20 -22.87 0.41 -8.48
N LEU A 21 -23.15 0.98 -7.31
CA LEU A 21 -24.48 1.53 -7.01
C LEU A 21 -24.82 2.78 -7.83
N ILE A 22 -23.83 3.65 -8.07
CA ILE A 22 -24.02 4.84 -8.91
C ILE A 22 -24.28 4.43 -10.35
N ALA A 23 -23.53 3.45 -10.88
CA ALA A 23 -23.78 2.93 -12.22
C ALA A 23 -25.19 2.34 -12.35
N ILE A 24 -25.63 1.53 -11.37
CA ILE A 24 -26.99 0.99 -11.30
C ILE A 24 -28.02 2.13 -11.27
N GLY A 25 -27.81 3.13 -10.41
CA GLY A 25 -28.71 4.28 -10.27
C GLY A 25 -28.84 5.08 -11.56
N HIS A 26 -27.73 5.38 -12.24
CA HIS A 26 -27.75 6.07 -13.53
C HIS A 26 -28.34 5.22 -14.66
N PHE A 27 -28.14 3.89 -14.64
CA PHE A 27 -28.76 3.00 -15.63
C PHE A 27 -30.29 2.93 -15.45
N ILE A 28 -30.77 2.94 -14.21
CA ILE A 28 -32.19 3.06 -13.92
C ILE A 28 -32.69 4.46 -14.32
N SER A 29 -31.91 5.50 -14.02
CA SER A 29 -32.26 6.90 -14.31
C SER A 29 -32.35 7.21 -15.81
N SER A 30 -31.48 6.62 -16.62
CA SER A 30 -31.55 6.75 -18.09
C SER A 30 -32.79 6.08 -18.68
N LYS A 31 -33.43 5.17 -17.94
CA LYS A 31 -34.69 4.50 -18.31
C LYS A 31 -35.93 5.05 -17.59
N ASN A 32 -35.79 5.83 -16.51
CA ASN A 32 -36.87 6.39 -15.68
C ASN A 32 -36.39 7.61 -14.87
N THR A 33 -37.24 8.61 -14.61
CA THR A 33 -36.82 9.83 -13.87
C THR A 33 -36.57 9.58 -12.37
N LEU A 34 -35.38 9.10 -12.02
CA LEU A 34 -34.92 8.94 -10.63
C LEU A 34 -34.17 10.20 -10.16
N GLN A 35 -34.58 10.83 -9.06
CA GLN A 35 -33.77 11.83 -8.36
C GLN A 35 -32.97 11.16 -7.23
N LEU A 36 -31.65 11.04 -7.43
CA LEU A 36 -30.71 10.56 -6.42
C LEU A 36 -30.14 11.76 -5.65
N THR A 37 -30.29 11.78 -4.32
CA THR A 37 -29.64 12.78 -3.46
C THR A 37 -28.48 12.13 -2.73
N TRP A 38 -27.27 12.60 -2.99
CA TRP A 38 -26.06 12.14 -2.28
C TRP A 38 -25.90 12.94 -0.98
N ARG A 39 -25.65 12.25 0.14
CA ARG A 39 -25.35 12.87 1.44
C ARG A 39 -23.96 12.45 1.92
N ASP A 40 -23.30 13.33 2.67
CA ASP A 40 -21.97 13.10 3.23
C ASP A 40 -22.03 12.13 4.42
N ALA A 41 -20.99 11.30 4.60
CA ALA A 41 -20.90 10.33 5.70
C ALA A 41 -20.93 11.01 7.09
N THR A 42 -20.40 12.23 7.19
CA THR A 42 -20.43 13.05 8.42
C THR A 42 -21.85 13.44 8.86
N THR A 43 -22.81 13.48 7.93
CA THR A 43 -24.24 13.71 8.25
C THR A 43 -24.99 12.45 8.69
N LEU A 44 -24.43 11.24 8.50
CA LEU A 44 -25.05 9.97 8.93
C LEU A 44 -24.72 9.62 10.39
N GLU A 45 -23.60 10.09 10.93
CA GLU A 45 -23.24 9.88 12.34
C GLU A 45 -24.18 10.61 13.31
N ALA A 46 -24.84 11.69 12.86
CA ALA A 46 -25.85 12.42 13.64
C ALA A 46 -27.15 11.61 13.86
N ASP A 47 -27.42 10.61 13.01
CA ASP A 47 -28.64 9.78 13.03
C ASP A 47 -28.40 8.33 13.49
N GLY A 48 -27.22 8.03 14.07
CA GLY A 48 -26.98 6.76 14.80
C GLY A 48 -26.43 5.59 13.98
N ALA A 49 -25.94 5.80 12.76
CA ALA A 49 -25.33 4.76 11.92
C ALA A 49 -23.79 4.70 12.08
N ALA A 50 -23.29 4.13 13.19
CA ALA A 50 -21.85 4.00 13.41
C ALA A 50 -21.23 2.90 12.51
N GLY A 51 -20.24 3.28 11.69
CA GLY A 51 -19.31 2.33 11.04
C GLY A 51 -19.51 2.03 9.54
N ALA A 52 -20.37 2.74 8.81
CA ALA A 52 -20.56 2.55 7.36
C ALA A 52 -19.94 3.70 6.54
N SER A 53 -19.17 3.38 5.49
CA SER A 53 -18.58 4.38 4.58
C SER A 53 -19.58 5.03 3.62
N ALA A 54 -20.74 4.40 3.43
CA ALA A 54 -21.95 4.92 2.79
C ALA A 54 -23.16 4.02 3.17
N ALA A 55 -24.39 4.50 3.05
CA ALA A 55 -25.60 3.67 3.24
C ALA A 55 -26.78 4.26 2.44
N LEU A 56 -27.74 3.44 2.04
CA LEU A 56 -29.02 3.91 1.52
C LEU A 56 -30.02 4.03 2.67
N LEU A 57 -30.47 5.26 2.94
CA LEU A 57 -31.53 5.57 3.89
C LEU A 57 -32.84 5.80 3.14
N LEU A 58 -33.87 5.02 3.45
CA LEU A 58 -35.22 5.24 2.95
C LEU A 58 -35.96 6.27 3.80
N SER A 59 -36.99 6.92 3.23
CA SER A 59 -37.79 7.95 3.91
C SER A 59 -38.56 7.44 5.14
N ASN A 60 -38.70 6.13 5.28
CA ASN A 60 -39.32 5.45 6.42
C ASN A 60 -38.31 5.10 7.55
N GLY A 61 -37.02 5.44 7.39
CA GLY A 61 -35.97 5.17 8.37
C GLY A 61 -35.20 3.87 8.17
N ASP A 62 -35.53 3.05 7.17
CA ASP A 62 -34.78 1.81 6.89
C ASP A 62 -33.39 2.10 6.30
N VAL A 63 -32.37 1.39 6.78
CA VAL A 63 -30.97 1.57 6.37
C VAL A 63 -30.43 0.30 5.72
N PHE A 64 -29.86 0.45 4.52
CA PHE A 64 -29.16 -0.63 3.80
C PHE A 64 -27.69 -0.29 3.60
N ALA A 65 -26.79 -1.11 4.16
CA ALA A 65 -25.35 -0.82 4.24
C ALA A 65 -24.45 -1.72 3.37
N THR A 66 -25.01 -2.68 2.61
CA THR A 66 -24.23 -3.55 1.71
C THR A 66 -24.53 -3.28 0.25
N THR A 67 -23.56 -3.51 -0.64
CA THR A 67 -23.76 -3.39 -2.09
C THR A 67 -24.91 -4.26 -2.57
N ASN A 68 -24.96 -5.52 -2.11
CA ASN A 68 -25.93 -6.50 -2.54
C ASN A 68 -27.35 -6.13 -2.07
N SER A 69 -27.52 -5.69 -0.83
CA SER A 69 -28.83 -5.27 -0.33
C SER A 69 -29.38 -4.06 -1.09
N VAL A 70 -28.53 -3.06 -1.37
CA VAL A 70 -28.96 -1.86 -2.11
C VAL A 70 -29.24 -2.21 -3.57
N ALA A 71 -28.38 -2.99 -4.23
CA ALA A 71 -28.58 -3.41 -5.63
C ALA A 71 -29.89 -4.20 -5.79
N ARG A 72 -30.15 -5.17 -4.91
CA ARG A 72 -31.40 -5.96 -4.91
C ARG A 72 -32.62 -5.07 -4.67
N LEU A 73 -32.55 -4.12 -3.75
CA LEU A 73 -33.64 -3.18 -3.50
C LEU A 73 -33.94 -2.33 -4.74
N LEU A 74 -32.93 -1.74 -5.37
CA LEU A 74 -33.09 -0.96 -6.60
C LEU A 74 -33.68 -1.82 -7.73
N GLY A 75 -33.20 -3.05 -7.89
CA GLY A 75 -33.76 -4.01 -8.84
C GLY A 75 -35.24 -4.31 -8.61
N ARG A 76 -35.66 -4.44 -7.35
CA ARG A 76 -37.07 -4.71 -6.96
C ARG A 76 -37.97 -3.48 -7.09
N LEU A 77 -37.47 -2.29 -6.78
CA LEU A 77 -38.23 -1.05 -6.92
C LEU A 77 -38.44 -0.66 -8.39
N TYR A 78 -37.51 -1.06 -9.27
CA TYR A 78 -37.55 -0.75 -10.70
C TYR A 78 -37.52 -2.04 -11.55
N PRO A 79 -38.56 -2.89 -11.50
CA PRO A 79 -38.58 -4.16 -12.21
C PRO A 79 -38.54 -3.99 -13.73
N ASN A 80 -39.02 -2.85 -14.25
CA ASN A 80 -38.99 -2.50 -15.67
C ASN A 80 -37.58 -2.11 -16.18
N SER A 81 -36.59 -1.96 -15.29
CA SER A 81 -35.21 -1.66 -15.69
C SER A 81 -34.54 -2.82 -16.43
N GLY A 82 -35.01 -4.05 -16.20
CA GLY A 82 -34.43 -5.29 -16.71
C GLY A 82 -33.25 -5.83 -15.87
N LEU A 83 -32.78 -5.09 -14.86
CA LEU A 83 -31.53 -5.40 -14.17
C LEU A 83 -31.57 -6.62 -13.24
N TYR A 84 -32.76 -6.97 -12.72
CA TYR A 84 -32.91 -8.00 -11.68
C TYR A 84 -33.88 -9.10 -12.08
N GLY A 85 -33.77 -9.57 -13.34
CA GLY A 85 -34.57 -10.69 -13.85
C GLY A 85 -36.05 -10.37 -14.15
N GLY A 86 -36.56 -9.21 -13.74
CA GLY A 86 -37.96 -8.83 -13.96
C GLY A 86 -38.91 -9.77 -13.22
N LYS A 87 -39.75 -10.52 -13.95
CA LYS A 87 -40.64 -11.55 -13.38
C LYS A 87 -40.03 -12.96 -13.39
N ASP A 88 -38.82 -13.11 -13.92
CA ASP A 88 -38.14 -14.40 -14.05
C ASP A 88 -37.32 -14.71 -12.79
N ALA A 89 -37.88 -15.57 -11.94
CA ALA A 89 -37.27 -15.98 -10.67
C ALA A 89 -35.94 -16.74 -10.86
N LEU A 90 -35.78 -17.46 -11.98
CA LEU A 90 -34.53 -18.17 -12.27
C LEU A 90 -33.43 -17.17 -12.58
N LYS A 91 -33.69 -16.18 -13.44
CA LYS A 91 -32.73 -15.11 -13.73
C LYS A 91 -32.37 -14.31 -12.48
N ALA A 92 -33.36 -13.96 -11.65
CA ALA A 92 -33.10 -13.25 -10.40
C ALA A 92 -32.16 -14.05 -9.46
N THR A 93 -32.39 -15.36 -9.34
CA THR A 93 -31.54 -16.26 -8.54
C THR A 93 -30.11 -16.35 -9.09
N LEU A 94 -29.95 -16.47 -10.41
CA LEU A 94 -28.62 -16.48 -11.04
C LEU A 94 -27.89 -15.16 -10.83
N ILE A 95 -28.61 -14.03 -10.85
CA ILE A 95 -28.03 -12.72 -10.54
C ILE A 95 -27.56 -12.68 -9.08
N ASP A 96 -28.37 -13.19 -8.15
CA ASP A 96 -28.01 -13.26 -6.73
C ASP A 96 -26.75 -14.09 -6.49
N GLN A 97 -26.59 -15.22 -7.19
CA GLN A 97 -25.37 -16.04 -7.11
C GLN A 97 -24.10 -15.24 -7.47
N TRP A 98 -24.17 -14.38 -8.49
CA TRP A 98 -23.04 -13.54 -8.90
C TRP A 98 -22.79 -12.36 -7.97
N LEU A 99 -23.84 -11.83 -7.34
CA LEU A 99 -23.72 -10.84 -6.27
C LEU A 99 -22.98 -11.43 -5.07
N ASP A 100 -23.30 -12.66 -4.70
CA ASP A 100 -22.64 -13.36 -3.59
C ASP A 100 -21.19 -13.71 -3.96
N PHE A 101 -20.92 -14.15 -5.19
CA PHE A 101 -19.55 -14.32 -5.71
C PHE A 101 -18.71 -13.05 -5.58
N ALA A 102 -19.27 -11.89 -5.97
CA ALA A 102 -18.55 -10.62 -5.87
C ALA A 102 -18.24 -10.26 -4.41
N GLN A 103 -19.15 -10.54 -3.48
CA GLN A 103 -18.96 -10.26 -2.07
C GLN A 103 -17.95 -11.22 -1.43
N ASP A 104 -18.06 -12.52 -1.68
CA ASP A 104 -17.33 -13.54 -0.94
C ASP A 104 -15.97 -13.87 -1.58
N THR A 105 -15.87 -13.78 -2.91
CA THR A 105 -14.67 -14.19 -3.66
C THR A 105 -13.81 -13.00 -4.10
N LEU A 106 -14.42 -11.87 -4.49
CA LEU A 106 -13.65 -10.71 -4.99
C LEU A 106 -13.21 -9.74 -3.88
N SER A 107 -13.77 -9.85 -2.66
CA SER A 107 -13.45 -8.96 -1.53
C SER A 107 -12.18 -9.35 -0.76
N THR A 108 -11.15 -9.87 -1.43
CA THR A 108 -9.87 -10.27 -0.82
C THR A 108 -8.68 -9.60 -1.52
N THR A 109 -7.52 -9.57 -0.85
CA THR A 109 -6.22 -9.20 -1.43
C THR A 109 -5.32 -10.39 -1.71
N ASP A 110 -5.74 -11.60 -1.36
CA ASP A 110 -4.95 -12.80 -1.64
C ASP A 110 -4.84 -13.01 -3.16
N PHE A 111 -3.61 -12.91 -3.66
CA PHE A 111 -3.33 -13.01 -5.09
C PHE A 111 -3.72 -14.37 -5.68
N ARG A 112 -3.56 -15.47 -4.94
CA ARG A 112 -3.87 -16.82 -5.45
C ARG A 112 -5.38 -17.01 -5.60
N LEU A 113 -6.14 -16.54 -4.61
CA LEU A 113 -7.62 -16.60 -4.66
C LEU A 113 -8.16 -15.68 -5.76
N LEU A 114 -7.60 -14.48 -5.91
CA LEU A 114 -7.99 -13.57 -6.98
C LEU A 114 -7.63 -14.08 -8.38
N ASP A 115 -6.45 -14.71 -8.56
CA ASP A 115 -6.07 -15.31 -9.84
C ASP A 115 -7.05 -16.41 -10.26
N ALA A 116 -7.45 -17.27 -9.31
CA ALA A 116 -8.47 -18.28 -9.54
C ALA A 116 -9.83 -17.66 -9.91
N ALA A 117 -10.25 -16.61 -9.18
CA ALA A 117 -11.48 -15.89 -9.46
C ALA A 117 -11.48 -15.24 -10.86
N PHE A 118 -10.37 -14.61 -11.27
CA PHE A 118 -10.26 -13.99 -12.60
C PHE A 118 -10.34 -15.04 -13.72
N ARG A 119 -9.75 -16.22 -13.52
CA ARG A 119 -9.88 -17.34 -14.47
C ARG A 119 -11.32 -17.83 -14.59
N GLU A 120 -12.03 -17.94 -13.47
CA GLU A 120 -13.45 -18.34 -13.45
C GLU A 120 -14.33 -17.32 -14.19
N LEU A 121 -14.15 -16.03 -13.91
CA LEU A 121 -14.87 -14.95 -14.61
C LEU A 121 -14.58 -14.98 -16.13
N ASN A 122 -13.30 -15.11 -16.51
CA ASN A 122 -12.91 -15.19 -17.91
C ASN A 122 -13.52 -16.43 -18.61
N TYR A 123 -13.52 -17.58 -17.94
CA TYR A 123 -14.11 -18.80 -18.48
C TYR A 123 -15.62 -18.65 -18.66
N HIS A 124 -16.35 -18.12 -17.67
CA HIS A 124 -17.79 -17.88 -17.76
C HIS A 124 -18.17 -16.98 -18.95
N LEU A 125 -17.33 -15.98 -19.24
CA LEU A 125 -17.53 -14.99 -20.30
C LEU A 125 -17.10 -15.46 -21.70
N THR A 126 -16.60 -16.69 -21.86
CA THR A 126 -16.12 -17.22 -23.15
C THR A 126 -17.19 -17.12 -24.25
N LEU A 127 -18.41 -17.56 -23.95
CA LEU A 127 -19.55 -17.56 -24.88
C LEU A 127 -20.68 -16.64 -24.43
N ARG A 128 -20.41 -15.74 -23.48
CA ARG A 128 -21.41 -14.86 -22.88
C ARG A 128 -20.97 -13.41 -22.97
N SER A 129 -21.90 -12.54 -23.33
CA SER A 129 -21.69 -11.09 -23.32
C SER A 129 -21.89 -10.49 -21.93
N PHE A 130 -22.70 -11.13 -21.09
CA PHE A 130 -23.07 -10.70 -19.73
C PHE A 130 -23.08 -11.90 -18.79
N PHE A 131 -23.04 -11.63 -17.49
CA PHE A 131 -23.06 -12.70 -16.48
C PHE A 131 -24.38 -13.48 -16.48
N VAL A 132 -25.50 -12.79 -16.67
CA VAL A 132 -26.84 -13.41 -16.73
C VAL A 132 -27.65 -12.79 -17.88
N GLY A 133 -28.10 -13.64 -18.80
CA GLY A 133 -28.94 -13.24 -19.92
C GLY A 133 -28.18 -12.58 -21.07
N TYR A 134 -28.87 -11.69 -21.80
CA TYR A 134 -28.38 -11.05 -23.03
C TYR A 134 -28.28 -9.52 -22.91
N GLU A 135 -28.51 -8.98 -21.72
CA GLU A 135 -28.42 -7.55 -21.41
C GLU A 135 -27.67 -7.36 -20.07
N PRO A 136 -27.11 -6.17 -19.79
CA PRO A 136 -26.51 -5.88 -18.50
C PRO A 136 -27.48 -6.12 -17.35
N SER A 137 -27.02 -6.81 -16.31
CA SER A 137 -27.78 -7.12 -15.09
C SER A 137 -27.10 -6.53 -13.86
N LEU A 138 -27.72 -6.64 -12.68
CA LEU A 138 -27.06 -6.26 -11.42
C LEU A 138 -25.73 -7.01 -11.23
N ALA A 139 -25.65 -8.28 -11.69
CA ALA A 139 -24.42 -9.06 -11.61
C ALA A 139 -23.26 -8.36 -12.33
N ASP A 140 -23.51 -7.80 -13.51
CA ASP A 140 -22.49 -7.13 -14.29
C ASP A 140 -21.97 -5.86 -13.57
N PHE A 141 -22.87 -5.04 -13.04
CA PHE A 141 -22.47 -3.81 -12.34
C PHE A 141 -21.78 -4.08 -11.00
N VAL A 142 -22.22 -5.09 -10.26
CA VAL A 142 -21.64 -5.45 -8.96
C VAL A 142 -20.25 -6.06 -9.13
N ILE A 143 -20.08 -7.02 -10.05
CA ILE A 143 -18.76 -7.60 -10.37
C ILE A 143 -17.83 -6.52 -10.92
N TRP A 144 -18.33 -5.67 -11.82
CA TRP A 144 -17.52 -4.58 -12.39
C TRP A 144 -17.04 -3.62 -11.31
N GLY A 145 -17.93 -3.22 -10.40
CA GLY A 145 -17.58 -2.37 -9.28
C GLY A 145 -16.55 -3.03 -8.35
N ALA A 146 -16.69 -4.33 -8.06
CA ALA A 146 -15.75 -5.07 -7.22
C ALA A 146 -14.34 -5.09 -7.84
N LEU A 147 -14.23 -5.41 -9.13
CA LEU A 147 -12.96 -5.43 -9.86
C LEU A 147 -12.36 -4.02 -9.99
N ARG A 148 -13.19 -2.99 -10.26
CA ARG A 148 -12.76 -1.60 -10.40
C ARG A 148 -12.17 -1.02 -9.10
N SER A 149 -12.64 -1.51 -7.96
CA SER A 149 -12.15 -1.16 -6.62
C SER A 149 -10.95 -2.01 -6.18
N SER A 150 -10.63 -3.10 -6.88
CA SER A 150 -9.49 -3.95 -6.56
C SER A 150 -8.18 -3.36 -7.09
N SER A 151 -7.26 -3.03 -6.17
CA SER A 151 -5.91 -2.54 -6.51
C SER A 151 -5.08 -3.60 -7.25
N VAL A 152 -5.28 -4.88 -6.93
CA VAL A 152 -4.63 -6.03 -7.58
C VAL A 152 -5.09 -6.12 -9.04
N PHE A 153 -6.41 -6.10 -9.28
CA PHE A 153 -6.97 -6.14 -10.63
C PHE A 153 -6.51 -4.93 -11.46
N ALA A 154 -6.58 -3.73 -10.89
CA ALA A 154 -6.14 -2.49 -11.55
C ALA A 154 -4.65 -2.52 -11.94
N ARG A 155 -3.79 -3.11 -11.08
CA ARG A 155 -2.36 -3.27 -11.37
C ARG A 155 -2.15 -4.25 -12.53
N ILE A 156 -2.76 -5.43 -12.48
CA ILE A 156 -2.61 -6.45 -13.53
C ILE A 156 -3.13 -5.93 -14.87
N LEU A 157 -4.28 -5.23 -14.87
CA LEU A 157 -4.85 -4.63 -16.08
C LEU A 157 -3.88 -3.65 -16.77
N LYS A 158 -2.99 -2.98 -16.01
CA LYS A 158 -1.98 -2.06 -16.54
C LYS A 158 -0.67 -2.76 -16.94
N THR A 159 -0.22 -3.76 -16.19
CA THR A 159 1.13 -4.33 -16.34
C THR A 159 1.17 -5.66 -17.09
N LYS A 160 0.12 -6.48 -16.99
CA LYS A 160 0.05 -7.84 -17.55
C LYS A 160 -1.39 -8.17 -17.96
N LYS A 161 -1.99 -7.34 -18.81
CA LYS A 161 -3.41 -7.41 -19.20
C LYS A 161 -3.78 -8.78 -19.78
N GLU A 162 -2.87 -9.41 -20.51
CA GLU A 162 -3.00 -10.73 -21.12
C GLU A 162 -3.23 -11.85 -20.10
N SER A 163 -2.75 -11.72 -18.85
CA SER A 163 -2.92 -12.76 -17.84
C SER A 163 -4.34 -12.83 -17.27
N LEU A 164 -5.16 -11.78 -17.44
CA LEU A 164 -6.56 -11.77 -17.01
C LEU A 164 -7.49 -12.54 -17.98
N GLY A 165 -6.99 -12.84 -19.18
CA GLY A 165 -7.78 -13.47 -20.24
C GLY A 165 -8.61 -12.48 -21.05
N ILE A 166 -8.77 -12.78 -22.34
CA ILE A 166 -9.38 -11.89 -23.33
C ILE A 166 -10.87 -11.58 -23.05
N HIS A 167 -11.62 -12.53 -22.51
CA HIS A 167 -13.07 -12.39 -22.33
C HIS A 167 -13.42 -11.51 -21.13
N LEU A 168 -12.70 -11.68 -20.01
CA LEU A 168 -12.85 -10.84 -18.83
C LEU A 168 -12.48 -9.39 -19.13
N VAL A 169 -11.35 -9.19 -19.80
CA VAL A 169 -10.88 -7.88 -20.23
C VAL A 169 -11.89 -7.21 -21.16
N ARG A 170 -12.34 -7.91 -22.22
CA ARG A 170 -13.34 -7.40 -23.17
C ARG A 170 -14.61 -6.94 -22.44
N TRP A 171 -15.14 -7.79 -21.56
CA TRP A 171 -16.34 -7.49 -20.80
C TRP A 171 -16.13 -6.29 -19.86
N PHE A 172 -15.00 -6.22 -19.15
CA PHE A 172 -14.71 -5.13 -18.22
C PHE A 172 -14.62 -3.78 -18.95
N GLU A 173 -13.96 -3.75 -20.11
CA GLU A 173 -13.85 -2.55 -20.95
C GLU A 173 -15.22 -2.16 -21.54
N TYR A 174 -16.03 -3.15 -21.95
CA TYR A 174 -17.39 -2.90 -22.42
C TYR A 174 -18.27 -2.28 -21.33
N VAL A 175 -18.34 -2.87 -20.14
CA VAL A 175 -19.14 -2.32 -19.03
C VAL A 175 -18.64 -0.92 -18.65
N SER A 176 -17.32 -0.72 -18.61
CA SER A 176 -16.71 0.60 -18.37
C SER A 176 -17.07 1.64 -19.44
N SER A 177 -17.42 1.19 -20.65
CA SER A 177 -17.77 2.07 -21.77
C SER A 177 -19.23 2.53 -21.78
N LEU A 178 -20.11 1.91 -20.98
CA LEU A 178 -21.53 2.25 -20.89
C LEU A 178 -21.72 3.68 -20.37
N ASP A 179 -22.63 4.45 -20.97
CA ASP A 179 -22.85 5.86 -20.61
C ASP A 179 -23.26 6.04 -19.15
N ALA A 180 -24.09 5.13 -18.63
CA ALA A 180 -24.47 5.12 -17.21
C ALA A 180 -23.27 4.93 -16.27
N VAL A 181 -22.30 4.11 -16.68
CA VAL A 181 -21.07 3.85 -15.91
C VAL A 181 -20.12 5.03 -15.99
N LYS A 182 -19.88 5.59 -17.18
CA LYS A 182 -19.05 6.79 -17.37
C LYS A 182 -19.58 7.97 -16.55
N THR A 183 -20.88 8.27 -16.68
CA THR A 183 -21.53 9.34 -15.93
C THR A 183 -21.38 9.12 -14.43
N GLY A 184 -21.55 7.88 -13.98
CA GLY A 184 -21.38 7.53 -12.57
C GLY A 184 -19.98 7.74 -12.04
N ILE A 185 -18.96 7.36 -12.82
CA ILE A 185 -17.55 7.59 -12.46
C ILE A 185 -17.21 9.08 -12.44
N ASP A 186 -17.76 9.88 -13.35
CA ASP A 186 -17.54 11.32 -13.38
C ASP A 186 -18.10 12.00 -12.13
N VAL A 187 -19.30 11.59 -11.69
CA VAL A 187 -19.91 12.07 -10.44
C VAL A 187 -19.03 11.70 -9.24
N LEU A 188 -18.54 10.46 -9.18
CA LEU A 188 -17.62 10.02 -8.13
C LEU A 188 -16.34 10.84 -8.09
N THR A 189 -15.73 11.05 -9.25
CA THR A 189 -14.45 11.75 -9.37
C THR A 189 -14.59 13.23 -9.00
N LYS A 190 -15.69 13.87 -9.40
CA LYS A 190 -16.02 15.25 -9.00
C LYS A 190 -16.24 15.37 -7.49
N ASN A 191 -16.98 14.44 -6.89
CA ASN A 191 -17.26 14.45 -5.45
C ASN A 191 -16.00 14.17 -4.61
N GLN A 192 -15.12 13.26 -5.06
CA GLN A 192 -13.82 13.01 -4.41
C GLN A 192 -12.88 14.22 -4.47
N ASN A 193 -12.91 14.99 -5.56
CA ASN A 193 -12.09 16.19 -5.69
C ASN A 193 -12.65 17.38 -4.89
N ALA A 194 -13.97 17.47 -4.70
CA ALA A 194 -14.62 18.49 -3.90
C ALA A 194 -14.41 18.30 -2.37
N THR A 195 -14.24 17.06 -1.91
CA THR A 195 -14.02 16.69 -0.49
C THR A 195 -12.55 16.61 -0.09
N LYS A 196 -11.59 16.92 -0.99
CA LYS A 196 -10.18 17.08 -0.63
C LYS A 196 -9.93 18.38 0.14
N THR A 197 -10.42 18.44 1.38
CA THR A 197 -9.69 19.14 2.45
C THR A 197 -8.34 18.43 2.57
N LYS A 198 -7.24 19.19 2.66
CA LYS A 198 -5.86 18.65 2.80
C LYS A 198 -5.78 17.72 4.01
N THR A 199 -6.08 16.44 3.83
CA THR A 199 -5.80 15.40 4.81
C THR A 199 -4.30 15.13 4.81
N ALA A 200 -3.75 15.07 6.02
CA ALA A 200 -2.34 14.82 6.28
C ALA A 200 -1.83 13.63 5.47
N ASP A 201 -0.59 13.77 5.01
CA ASP A 201 0.19 12.89 4.15
C ASP A 201 0.09 11.41 4.57
N GLN A 202 -0.97 10.73 4.13
CA GLN A 202 -0.97 9.27 4.06
C GLN A 202 -0.14 8.92 2.84
N GLY A 203 1.14 8.59 3.09
CA GLY A 203 2.14 8.35 2.06
C GLY A 203 1.59 7.56 0.88
N LYS A 204 1.75 8.12 -0.31
CA LYS A 204 1.50 7.45 -1.59
C LYS A 204 2.21 6.09 -1.58
N PHE A 205 1.47 4.99 -1.79
CA PHE A 205 2.04 3.66 -2.03
C PHE A 205 2.78 3.52 -3.38
N ASP A 206 2.82 4.60 -4.16
CA ASP A 206 3.70 4.76 -5.33
C ASP A 206 5.09 5.23 -4.86
N ILE A 207 5.69 4.53 -3.89
CA ILE A 207 7.04 4.82 -3.36
C ILE A 207 8.09 4.32 -4.35
N GLY A 208 7.86 4.46 -5.66
CA GLY A 208 8.87 4.11 -6.65
C GLY A 208 10.13 4.94 -6.42
N LEU A 209 11.30 4.32 -6.59
CA LEU A 209 12.55 5.06 -6.62
C LEU A 209 12.59 5.85 -7.95
N ALA A 210 12.59 7.18 -7.86
CA ALA A 210 12.78 8.03 -9.03
C ALA A 210 14.13 7.71 -9.68
N ASP A 211 14.13 7.56 -11.01
CA ASP A 211 15.32 7.23 -11.82
C ASP A 211 15.95 5.84 -11.58
N ALA A 212 15.31 4.96 -10.81
CA ALA A 212 15.83 3.61 -10.61
C ALA A 212 15.78 2.77 -11.90
N LYS A 213 16.94 2.28 -12.31
CA LYS A 213 17.09 1.33 -13.41
C LYS A 213 16.99 -0.10 -12.92
N TYR A 214 16.28 -0.91 -13.69
CA TYR A 214 16.16 -2.34 -13.39
C TYR A 214 17.54 -3.01 -13.40
N GLY A 215 17.85 -3.79 -12.37
CA GLY A 215 19.13 -4.47 -12.16
C GLY A 215 20.19 -3.66 -11.42
N GLU A 216 20.05 -2.32 -11.31
CA GLU A 216 21.08 -1.44 -10.75
C GLU A 216 20.82 -1.05 -9.28
N VAL A 217 19.61 -1.28 -8.77
CA VAL A 217 19.26 -0.90 -7.38
C VAL A 217 20.06 -1.74 -6.38
N VAL A 218 20.75 -1.07 -5.46
CA VAL A 218 21.43 -1.70 -4.32
C VAL A 218 20.90 -1.11 -3.03
N THR A 219 20.20 -1.92 -2.24
CA THR A 219 19.70 -1.54 -0.90
C THR A 219 20.54 -2.19 0.18
N ARG A 220 20.41 -1.70 1.42
CA ARG A 220 21.07 -2.31 2.57
C ARG A 220 20.17 -2.27 3.80
N PHE A 221 20.21 -3.33 4.61
CA PHE A 221 19.72 -3.31 5.98
C PHE A 221 20.94 -3.32 6.91
N PRO A 222 21.22 -2.20 7.61
CA PRO A 222 22.43 -2.09 8.43
C PRO A 222 22.15 -2.16 9.93
N PRO A 223 21.87 -3.33 10.53
CA PRO A 223 21.64 -3.43 11.97
C PRO A 223 22.95 -3.32 12.76
N GLU A 224 22.90 -2.61 13.89
CA GLU A 224 23.97 -2.65 14.90
C GLU A 224 23.85 -3.95 15.71
N PRO A 225 24.89 -4.80 15.82
CA PRO A 225 24.83 -6.06 16.56
C PRO A 225 24.97 -5.87 18.08
N SER A 226 24.18 -4.95 18.64
CA SER A 226 24.17 -4.57 20.06
C SER A 226 22.88 -4.96 20.80
N GLY A 227 21.92 -5.56 20.09
CA GLY A 227 20.63 -5.96 20.64
C GLY A 227 19.79 -6.76 19.65
N TYR A 228 18.67 -7.31 20.13
CA TYR A 228 17.74 -8.11 19.34
C TYR A 228 16.88 -7.26 18.40
N LEU A 229 16.47 -7.83 17.27
CA LEU A 229 15.52 -7.17 16.40
C LEU A 229 14.15 -7.06 17.10
N HIS A 230 13.35 -6.09 16.65
CA HIS A 230 11.98 -5.89 17.08
C HIS A 230 11.15 -5.50 15.86
N ILE A 231 9.83 -5.39 16.01
CA ILE A 231 8.91 -5.18 14.87
C ILE A 231 9.22 -3.95 14.00
N GLY A 232 9.88 -2.93 14.57
CA GLY A 232 10.33 -1.75 13.83
C GLY A 232 11.43 -2.09 12.81
N HIS A 233 12.33 -3.00 13.15
CA HIS A 233 13.38 -3.48 12.27
C HIS A 233 12.81 -4.27 11.10
N ALA A 234 11.75 -5.06 11.32
CA ALA A 234 11.09 -5.82 10.26
C ALA A 234 10.61 -4.90 9.13
N LYS A 235 10.04 -3.73 9.46
CA LYS A 235 9.65 -2.73 8.46
C LYS A 235 10.84 -2.28 7.60
N ALA A 236 11.96 -1.94 8.22
CA ALA A 236 13.14 -1.47 7.51
C ALA A 236 13.76 -2.57 6.63
N ALA A 237 13.87 -3.80 7.14
CA ALA A 237 14.41 -4.94 6.41
C ALA A 237 13.53 -5.30 5.20
N LEU A 238 12.22 -5.48 5.42
CA LEU A 238 11.26 -5.81 4.36
C LEU A 238 11.14 -4.72 3.30
N LEU A 239 11.22 -3.44 3.69
CA LEU A 239 11.18 -2.33 2.74
C LEU A 239 12.42 -2.32 1.82
N ASN A 240 13.61 -2.53 2.39
CA ASN A 240 14.83 -2.63 1.60
C ASN A 240 14.83 -3.84 0.66
N GLN A 241 14.31 -4.98 1.12
CA GLN A 241 14.14 -6.19 0.30
C GLN A 241 13.12 -5.96 -0.82
N TYR A 242 11.99 -5.32 -0.51
CA TYR A 242 10.95 -4.98 -1.48
C TYR A 242 11.52 -4.16 -2.64
N PHE A 243 12.34 -3.13 -2.35
CA PHE A 243 12.97 -2.33 -3.40
C PHE A 243 14.00 -3.12 -4.21
N ALA A 244 14.85 -3.91 -3.56
CA ALA A 244 15.79 -4.77 -4.29
C ALA A 244 15.05 -5.73 -5.23
N GLN A 245 14.00 -6.40 -4.78
CA GLN A 245 13.23 -7.34 -5.61
C GLN A 245 12.44 -6.65 -6.72
N THR A 246 11.76 -5.54 -6.40
CA THR A 246 10.91 -4.80 -7.35
C THR A 246 11.72 -4.31 -8.55
N TYR A 247 12.97 -3.92 -8.32
CA TYR A 247 13.86 -3.41 -9.37
C TYR A 247 14.90 -4.43 -9.84
N GLY A 248 14.77 -5.72 -9.49
CA GLY A 248 15.72 -6.77 -9.90
C GLY A 248 17.17 -6.54 -9.41
N GLY A 249 17.33 -5.74 -8.37
CA GLY A 249 18.59 -5.34 -7.76
C GLY A 249 19.09 -6.29 -6.69
N LYS A 250 19.94 -5.77 -5.79
CA LYS A 250 20.58 -6.52 -4.70
C LYS A 250 20.30 -5.87 -3.36
N MET A 251 20.12 -6.69 -2.34
CA MET A 251 20.09 -6.26 -0.95
C MET A 251 21.37 -6.71 -0.26
N ILE A 252 21.93 -5.87 0.60
CA ILE A 252 23.08 -6.17 1.46
C ILE A 252 22.60 -6.19 2.91
N ILE A 253 22.99 -7.20 3.68
CA ILE A 253 22.89 -7.16 5.14
C ILE A 253 24.25 -6.68 5.63
N ARG A 254 24.31 -5.53 6.29
CA ARG A 254 25.57 -4.99 6.79
C ARG A 254 25.53 -4.86 8.30
N PHE A 255 26.34 -5.61 9.02
CA PHE A 255 26.48 -5.35 10.44
C PHE A 255 27.24 -4.04 10.64
N ASP A 256 26.60 -3.07 11.31
CA ASP A 256 27.23 -1.81 11.68
C ASP A 256 27.97 -2.00 13.00
N ASP A 257 29.12 -2.68 12.90
CA ASP A 257 29.93 -3.19 13.99
C ASP A 257 31.10 -2.23 14.35
N THR A 258 30.75 -0.96 14.59
CA THR A 258 31.71 0.12 14.87
C THR A 258 32.02 0.32 16.36
N ASN A 259 31.26 -0.31 17.24
CA ASN A 259 31.33 -0.17 18.69
C ASN A 259 31.75 -1.48 19.40
N PRO A 260 33.05 -1.70 19.62
CA PRO A 260 33.55 -2.96 20.17
C PRO A 260 33.08 -3.27 21.60
N SER A 261 32.52 -2.29 22.32
CA SER A 261 32.07 -2.47 23.72
C SER A 261 30.65 -3.02 23.86
N LYS A 262 29.82 -2.90 22.82
CA LYS A 262 28.40 -3.29 22.86
C LYS A 262 28.10 -4.50 21.99
N GLU A 263 29.04 -4.88 21.15
CA GLU A 263 28.82 -5.87 20.11
C GLU A 263 29.15 -7.26 20.60
N LYS A 264 28.30 -8.20 20.25
CA LYS A 264 28.50 -9.61 20.57
C LYS A 264 28.04 -10.47 19.41
N THR A 265 28.78 -11.54 19.18
CA THR A 265 28.44 -12.56 18.17
C THR A 265 27.04 -13.14 18.39
N GLU A 266 26.57 -13.21 19.65
CA GLU A 266 25.20 -13.67 19.97
C GLU A 266 24.10 -12.84 19.30
N PHE A 267 24.28 -11.51 19.21
CA PHE A 267 23.31 -10.63 18.57
C PHE A 267 23.35 -10.76 17.05
N GLU A 268 24.54 -10.91 16.48
CA GLU A 268 24.70 -11.11 15.04
C GLU A 268 23.97 -12.38 14.56
N GLU A 269 24.18 -13.50 15.26
CA GLU A 269 23.52 -14.77 14.92
C GLU A 269 22.00 -14.68 15.10
N SER A 270 21.52 -14.10 16.21
CA SER A 270 20.09 -13.90 16.40
C SER A 270 19.46 -13.00 15.34
N ILE A 271 20.16 -11.94 14.90
CA ILE A 271 19.69 -11.06 13.82
C ILE A 271 19.59 -11.85 12.50
N LYS A 272 20.56 -12.70 12.17
CA LYS A 272 20.51 -13.55 10.97
C LYS A 272 19.31 -14.51 11.00
N GLU A 273 19.08 -15.14 12.15
CA GLU A 273 17.94 -16.04 12.36
C GLU A 273 16.59 -15.31 12.22
N ASP A 274 16.44 -14.15 12.86
CA ASP A 274 15.22 -13.34 12.79
C ASP A 274 14.93 -12.87 11.35
N LEU A 275 15.96 -12.45 10.61
CA LEU A 275 15.82 -12.04 9.22
C LEU A 275 15.39 -13.20 8.32
N ALA A 276 16.01 -14.38 8.49
CA ALA A 276 15.62 -15.58 7.77
C ALA A 276 14.16 -15.98 8.07
N LEU A 277 13.73 -15.87 9.34
CA LEU A 277 12.36 -16.20 9.75
C LEU A 277 11.31 -15.32 9.05
N ILE A 278 11.59 -14.03 8.85
CA ILE A 278 10.69 -13.11 8.15
C ILE A 278 10.85 -13.13 6.62
N GLY A 279 11.65 -14.07 6.08
CA GLY A 279 11.88 -14.24 4.65
C GLY A 279 12.81 -13.18 4.04
N VAL A 280 13.56 -12.45 4.87
CA VAL A 280 14.61 -11.52 4.42
C VAL A 280 15.92 -12.30 4.30
N GLU A 281 16.25 -12.69 3.08
CA GLU A 281 17.51 -13.36 2.76
C GLU A 281 18.39 -12.49 1.88
N SER A 282 19.66 -12.37 2.23
CA SER A 282 20.70 -11.76 1.40
C SER A 282 21.85 -12.72 1.19
N ARG A 283 22.36 -12.80 -0.04
CA ARG A 283 23.61 -13.51 -0.35
C ARG A 283 24.86 -12.69 0.00
N ILE A 284 24.69 -11.42 0.33
CA ILE A 284 25.77 -10.49 0.63
C ILE A 284 25.61 -10.03 2.08
N VAL A 285 26.47 -10.55 2.94
CA VAL A 285 26.64 -10.13 4.32
C VAL A 285 28.00 -9.46 4.41
N THR A 286 28.06 -8.27 4.99
CA THR A 286 29.31 -7.50 5.17
C THR A 286 29.38 -6.91 6.56
N HIS A 287 30.57 -6.63 7.05
CA HIS A 287 30.79 -5.94 8.31
C HIS A 287 31.39 -4.56 8.03
N THR A 288 31.07 -3.57 8.86
CA THR A 288 31.65 -2.23 8.74
C THR A 288 33.11 -2.23 9.18
N SER A 289 33.46 -3.08 10.14
CA SER A 289 34.83 -3.32 10.59
C SER A 289 35.79 -3.78 9.49
N ASP A 290 35.31 -4.57 8.51
CA ASP A 290 36.08 -4.95 7.31
C ASP A 290 36.57 -3.73 6.50
N TYR A 291 35.89 -2.59 6.64
CA TYR A 291 36.20 -1.35 5.93
C TYR A 291 36.97 -0.32 6.77
N PHE A 292 37.38 -0.64 8.01
CA PHE A 292 38.06 0.33 8.88
C PHE A 292 39.32 0.94 8.27
N GLN A 293 40.12 0.15 7.56
CA GLN A 293 41.31 0.66 6.87
C GLN A 293 40.92 1.70 5.80
N GLN A 294 39.87 1.43 5.03
CA GLN A 294 39.39 2.36 4.00
C GLN A 294 38.77 3.62 4.62
N ILE A 295 38.02 3.49 5.73
CA ILE A 295 37.47 4.62 6.48
C ILE A 295 38.59 5.49 7.06
N TYR A 296 39.65 4.88 7.59
CA TYR A 296 40.85 5.57 8.07
C TYR A 296 41.55 6.36 6.94
N GLU A 297 41.71 5.77 5.76
CA GLU A 297 42.28 6.45 4.60
C GLU A 297 41.42 7.64 4.15
N TYR A 298 40.09 7.53 4.21
CA TYR A 298 39.21 8.68 3.96
C TYR A 298 39.34 9.77 5.01
N ALA A 299 39.51 9.43 6.29
CA ALA A 299 39.79 10.41 7.33
C ALA A 299 41.08 11.18 7.04
N LEU A 300 42.17 10.49 6.63
CA LEU A 300 43.41 11.13 6.21
C LEU A 300 43.21 12.06 5.00
N GLN A 301 42.41 11.66 4.01
CA GLN A 301 42.08 12.51 2.87
C GLN A 301 41.31 13.77 3.28
N LEU A 302 40.35 13.64 4.22
CA LEU A 302 39.59 14.78 4.74
C LEU A 302 40.48 15.75 5.51
N ILE A 303 41.40 15.26 6.34
CA ILE A 303 42.37 16.10 7.06
C ILE A 303 43.28 16.83 6.07
N ARG A 304 43.85 16.12 5.08
CA ARG A 304 44.69 16.72 4.02
C ARG A 304 43.96 17.79 3.22
N ALA A 305 42.65 17.65 3.04
CA ALA A 305 41.81 18.63 2.35
C ALA A 305 41.36 19.80 3.26
N GLY A 306 41.77 19.85 4.53
CA GLY A 306 41.33 20.85 5.51
C GLY A 306 39.85 20.73 5.89
N LYS A 307 39.25 19.55 5.73
CA LYS A 307 37.82 19.28 5.99
C LYS A 307 37.55 18.52 7.29
N ALA A 308 38.59 18.13 8.01
CA ALA A 308 38.53 17.46 9.31
C ALA A 308 39.69 17.91 10.19
N TYR A 309 39.47 17.95 11.51
CA TYR A 309 40.47 18.31 12.51
C TYR A 309 40.31 17.43 13.76
N VAL A 310 41.37 17.32 14.57
CA VAL A 310 41.37 16.59 15.84
C VAL A 310 40.99 17.53 16.98
N ASP A 311 40.10 17.10 17.86
CA ASP A 311 39.61 17.93 18.97
C ASP A 311 39.84 17.25 20.32
N ASP A 312 40.63 17.90 21.18
CA ASP A 312 40.91 17.48 22.56
C ASP A 312 40.00 18.17 23.60
N THR A 313 39.03 18.97 23.14
CA THR A 313 38.10 19.67 24.03
C THR A 313 37.22 18.66 24.78
N ASP A 314 37.05 18.86 26.09
CA ASP A 314 36.24 17.97 26.91
C ASP A 314 34.78 17.91 26.41
N GLN A 315 34.11 16.78 26.67
CA GLN A 315 32.78 16.52 26.13
C GLN A 315 31.73 17.56 26.56
N THR A 316 31.85 18.12 27.77
CA THR A 316 30.87 19.10 28.29
C THR A 316 31.01 20.43 27.58
N THR A 317 32.24 20.93 27.44
CA THR A 317 32.54 22.15 26.68
C THR A 317 32.20 21.99 25.19
N MET A 318 32.55 20.87 24.58
CA MET A 318 32.22 20.58 23.17
C MET A 318 30.69 20.56 22.92
N ARG A 319 29.90 20.07 23.88
CA ARG A 319 28.42 20.12 23.79
C ARG A 319 27.91 21.56 23.85
N ALA A 320 28.41 22.38 24.78
CA ALA A 320 28.01 23.78 24.90
C ALA A 320 28.37 24.57 23.62
N GLN A 321 29.61 24.46 23.15
CA GLN A 321 30.08 25.12 21.93
C GLN A 321 29.22 24.77 20.71
N ARG A 322 28.80 23.50 20.56
CA ARG A 322 27.90 23.09 19.46
C ARG A 322 26.52 23.74 19.55
N MET A 323 25.97 23.89 20.76
CA MET A 323 24.66 24.54 20.95
C MET A 323 24.72 26.03 20.61
N ASP A 324 25.84 26.68 20.92
CA ASP A 324 26.04 28.11 20.71
C ASP A 324 26.67 28.44 19.33
N GLY A 325 26.97 27.43 18.51
CA GLY A 325 27.61 27.61 17.20
C GLY A 325 29.04 28.16 17.26
N VAL A 326 29.72 27.95 18.38
CA VAL A 326 31.09 28.44 18.62
C VAL A 326 32.10 27.43 18.08
N ALA A 327 33.10 27.91 17.34
CA ALA A 327 34.18 27.08 16.83
C ALA A 327 35.09 26.57 17.97
N SER A 328 35.53 25.32 17.87
CA SER A 328 36.56 24.77 18.75
C SER A 328 37.89 25.52 18.57
N LYS A 329 38.66 25.65 19.64
CA LYS A 329 40.04 26.18 19.62
C LYS A 329 40.94 25.40 18.65
N ASN A 330 40.62 24.13 18.40
CA ASN A 330 41.40 23.22 17.56
C ASN A 330 40.98 23.25 16.08
N ARG A 331 39.91 23.98 15.73
CA ARG A 331 39.30 23.95 14.38
C ARG A 331 40.28 24.40 13.29
N ASP A 332 41.09 25.39 13.58
CA ASP A 332 42.00 26.04 12.62
C ASP A 332 43.45 25.54 12.76
N LEU A 333 43.68 24.39 13.41
CA LEU A 333 45.00 23.74 13.45
C LEU A 333 45.48 23.41 12.03
N SER A 334 46.80 23.40 11.83
CA SER A 334 47.37 23.06 10.53
C SER A 334 47.09 21.60 10.15
N VAL A 335 47.17 21.30 8.86
CA VAL A 335 46.98 19.94 8.35
C VAL A 335 48.01 18.99 8.97
N GLU A 336 49.26 19.43 9.09
CA GLU A 336 50.36 18.65 9.65
C GLU A 336 50.11 18.29 11.11
N GLU A 337 49.64 19.25 11.91
CA GLU A 337 49.34 19.02 13.32
C GLU A 337 48.15 18.07 13.50
N ASN A 338 47.10 18.22 12.68
CA ASN A 338 45.97 17.30 12.70
C ASN A 338 46.36 15.87 12.29
N LEU A 339 47.20 15.72 11.26
CA LEU A 339 47.70 14.40 10.84
C LEU A 339 48.56 13.75 11.92
N ARG A 340 49.44 14.53 12.57
CA ARG A 340 50.26 14.05 13.68
C ARG A 340 49.37 13.54 14.82
N ARG A 341 48.44 14.37 15.31
CA ARG A 341 47.53 13.99 16.41
C ARG A 341 46.66 12.79 16.05
N PHE A 342 46.17 12.69 14.82
CA PHE A 342 45.35 11.56 14.39
C PHE A 342 46.13 10.24 14.34
N GLU A 343 47.42 10.28 13.98
CA GLU A 343 48.30 9.12 14.05
C GLU A 343 48.59 8.73 15.51
N GLU A 344 48.81 9.69 16.41
CA GLU A 344 48.95 9.43 17.85
C GLU A 344 47.68 8.76 18.43
N MET A 345 46.48 9.21 18.03
CA MET A 345 45.21 8.56 18.40
C MET A 345 45.14 7.11 17.92
N ARG A 346 45.61 6.83 16.69
CA ARG A 346 45.63 5.47 16.13
C ARG A 346 46.60 4.55 16.88
N LEU A 347 47.74 5.09 17.32
CA LEU A 347 48.73 4.38 18.12
C LEU A 347 48.31 4.22 19.59
N GLY A 348 47.31 4.97 20.04
CA GLY A 348 46.84 4.97 21.42
C GLY A 348 47.79 5.70 22.37
N THR A 349 48.53 6.69 21.88
CA THR A 349 49.46 7.52 22.68
C THR A 349 48.80 8.84 23.09
N GLU A 350 49.30 9.46 24.16
CA GLU A 350 48.87 10.81 24.56
C GLU A 350 49.40 11.86 23.57
N PHE A 351 48.66 12.97 23.42
CA PHE A 351 49.11 14.13 22.65
C PHE A 351 50.32 14.75 23.35
N VAL A 352 51.47 14.79 22.66
CA VAL A 352 52.70 15.44 23.16
C VAL A 352 52.79 16.89 22.70
#